data_AF-I6YL53-F1
#
_entry.id   AF-I6YL53-F1
#
_cell.length_a   1.000
_cell.length_b   1.000
_cell.length_c   1.000
_cell.angle_alpha   90.00
_cell.angle_beta   90.00
_cell.angle_gamma   90.00
#
_symmetry.space_group_name_H-M   'P 1'
#
loop_
_entity.id
_entity.type
_entity.pdbx_description
1 polymer ?
#
loop_
_entity_poly.entity_id
_entity_poly.type
_entity_poly.pdbx_seq_one_letter_code
_entity_poly.pdbx_strand_id
1 'polypeptide(L)'
;MRSEKTVGVLGDYIERVKEVIPYNKEIPVKGLSVDKKFIETNIANLDGIVVPFQLVKKGQFAYAPVTSRNGDKLSLAFNSSWEQIQISTTYMVFQVIKPDLLNCLYLELFFKQSWIDKIARYASTGTVRETLSFESFFRFPIVAPNLEVQEKIVNKYQTVTKYIEVKKRINELLERKMKAYFHILFDDLKDYEMKSFGELFTIIRGGQPPKFNKYLKELYFCKEGGIPWLKVEDISEYKFVNHTSEQLTQEGFKKEGCKLITPKDLIFIRSAGRERAGNVYIISHNLTINESFWTLSNNLLVGGGINIDCL
;
A
#
# COMPACT_ATOMS: atom_id res chain seq x y z
N MET A 1 -21.99 19.61 24.77
CA MET A 1 -21.23 20.87 24.66
C MET A 1 -21.12 21.26 23.19
N ARG A 2 -21.79 22.33 22.75
CA ARG A 2 -21.49 22.95 21.45
C ARG A 2 -20.15 23.66 21.61
N SER A 3 -19.06 23.05 21.12
CA SER A 3 -17.75 23.68 21.13
C SER A 3 -17.82 24.96 20.30
N GLU A 4 -17.43 26.10 20.88
CA GLU A 4 -17.23 27.34 20.13
C GLU A 4 -16.27 27.06 18.97
N LYS A 5 -16.70 27.45 17.77
CA LYS A 5 -15.93 27.33 16.54
C LYS A 5 -15.53 28.72 16.13
N THR A 6 -14.23 28.94 15.93
CA THR A 6 -13.74 30.17 15.35
C THR A 6 -13.72 29.98 13.84
N VAL A 7 -14.48 30.82 13.14
CA VAL A 7 -14.48 30.88 11.67
C VAL A 7 -13.65 32.11 11.28
N GLY A 8 -12.64 31.91 10.44
CA GLY A 8 -11.79 33.00 9.97
C GLY A 8 -11.03 32.60 8.72
N VAL A 9 -10.00 33.38 8.39
CA VAL A 9 -9.06 33.03 7.32
C VAL A 9 -7.71 32.65 7.91
N LEU A 10 -6.92 31.86 7.18
CA LEU A 10 -5.60 31.42 7.66
C LEU A 10 -4.73 32.60 8.12
N GLY A 11 -4.75 33.71 7.38
CA GLY A 11 -3.95 34.90 7.66
C GLY A 11 -4.21 35.55 9.02
N ASP A 12 -5.32 35.23 9.69
CA ASP A 12 -5.59 35.70 11.06
C ASP A 12 -4.74 34.97 12.12
N TYR A 13 -4.14 33.82 11.76
CA TYR A 13 -3.46 32.90 12.67
C TYR A 13 -2.02 32.58 12.27
N ILE A 14 -1.61 32.89 11.03
CA ILE A 14 -0.27 32.57 10.51
C ILE A 14 0.41 33.81 9.93
N GLU A 15 1.74 33.80 9.88
CA GLU A 15 2.55 34.85 9.23
C GLU A 15 3.60 34.24 8.30
N ARG A 16 4.07 35.02 7.32
CA ARG A 16 5.19 34.61 6.47
C ARG A 16 6.49 34.71 7.23
N VAL A 17 7.34 33.69 7.07
CA VAL A 17 8.72 33.74 7.53
C VAL A 17 9.64 33.78 6.32
N LYS A 18 10.60 34.71 6.35
CA LYS A 18 11.61 34.84 5.29
C LYS A 18 12.98 34.90 5.93
N GLU A 19 13.54 33.72 6.18
CA GLU A 19 14.91 33.54 6.65
C GLU A 19 15.71 32.84 5.56
N VAL A 20 16.58 33.60 4.89
CA VAL A 20 17.38 33.11 3.77
C VAL A 20 18.84 33.02 4.21
N ILE A 21 19.43 31.85 4.01
CA ILE A 21 20.83 31.57 4.32
C ILE A 21 21.56 31.13 3.04
N PRO A 22 22.89 31.34 2.94
CA PRO A 22 23.70 30.61 1.98
C PRO A 22 23.60 29.10 2.23
N TYR A 23 23.83 28.29 1.19
CA TYR A 23 23.92 26.84 1.33
C TYR A 23 24.82 26.44 2.50
N ASN A 24 24.26 25.65 3.43
CA ASN A 24 25.00 25.08 4.55
C ASN A 24 24.98 23.56 4.48
N LYS A 25 26.13 22.92 4.24
CA LYS A 25 26.26 21.46 4.15
C LYS A 25 25.86 20.70 5.42
N GLU A 26 25.85 21.36 6.58
CA GLU A 26 25.48 20.75 7.87
C GLU A 26 23.95 20.69 8.05
N ILE A 27 23.20 21.41 7.22
CA ILE A 27 21.74 21.46 7.26
C ILE A 27 21.21 20.63 6.08
N PRO A 28 20.39 19.59 6.31
CA PRO A 28 19.87 18.79 5.21
C PRO A 28 18.97 19.61 4.30
N VAL A 29 19.16 19.45 2.99
CA VAL A 29 18.25 20.04 2.00
C VAL A 29 17.07 19.12 1.77
N LYS A 30 15.85 19.66 1.82
CA LYS A 30 14.62 18.89 1.63
C LYS A 30 13.77 19.49 0.52
N GLY A 31 13.04 18.59 -0.16
CA GLY A 31 11.94 18.92 -1.05
C GLY A 31 10.60 18.84 -0.32
N LEU A 32 9.53 19.16 -1.04
CA LEU A 32 8.15 19.02 -0.57
C LEU A 32 7.42 17.98 -1.41
N SER A 33 6.59 17.15 -0.78
CA SER A 33 5.73 16.19 -1.48
C SER A 33 4.24 16.55 -1.41
N VAL A 34 3.48 15.96 -2.32
CA VAL A 34 2.02 16.03 -2.35
C VAL A 34 1.35 15.33 -1.15
N ASP A 35 2.08 14.44 -0.48
CA ASP A 35 1.63 13.71 0.71
C ASP A 35 1.83 14.50 2.02
N LYS A 36 2.06 15.81 1.88
CA LYS A 36 2.22 16.77 2.97
C LYS A 36 3.48 16.55 3.83
N LYS A 37 4.60 16.14 3.22
CA LYS A 37 5.85 15.77 3.91
C LYS A 37 7.08 16.40 3.28
N PHE A 38 8.12 16.59 4.10
CA PHE A 38 9.47 16.82 3.61
C PHE A 38 10.03 15.52 3.04
N ILE A 39 10.73 15.62 1.91
CA ILE A 39 11.37 14.48 1.24
C ILE A 39 12.86 14.77 1.03
N GLU A 40 13.66 13.72 1.02
CA GLU A 40 15.07 13.84 0.66
C GLU A 40 15.20 14.37 -0.77
N THR A 41 16.18 15.25 -0.98
CA THR A 41 16.54 15.74 -2.31
C THR A 41 17.98 15.42 -2.60
N ASN A 42 18.22 14.79 -3.74
CA ASN A 42 19.58 14.63 -4.26
C ASN A 42 20.00 15.96 -4.88
N ILE A 43 21.00 16.59 -4.29
CA ILE A 43 21.59 17.82 -4.82
C ILE A 43 23.01 17.50 -5.25
N ALA A 44 23.38 17.96 -6.44
CA ALA A 44 24.77 17.93 -6.90
C ALA A 44 25.65 18.74 -5.94
N ASN A 45 26.94 18.43 -5.86
CA ASN A 45 27.83 19.12 -4.93
C ASN A 45 27.82 20.64 -5.20
N LEU A 46 27.29 21.43 -4.24
CA LEU A 46 27.20 22.89 -4.28
C LEU A 46 28.36 23.56 -3.53
N ASP A 47 29.40 22.81 -3.13
CA ASP A 47 30.57 23.35 -2.46
C ASP A 47 31.22 24.47 -3.30
N GLY A 48 31.38 25.65 -2.69
CA GLY A 48 31.94 26.84 -3.35
C GLY A 48 30.92 27.64 -4.18
N ILE A 49 29.68 27.19 -4.32
CA ILE A 49 28.61 27.93 -5.01
C ILE A 49 27.72 28.62 -3.97
N VAL A 50 27.65 29.95 -4.02
CA VAL A 50 26.77 30.73 -3.14
C VAL A 50 25.34 30.71 -3.69
N VAL A 51 24.58 29.67 -3.34
CA VAL A 51 23.15 29.56 -3.65
C VAL A 51 22.33 29.87 -2.39
N PRO A 52 21.32 30.75 -2.46
CA PRO A 52 20.47 31.04 -1.32
C PRO A 52 19.41 29.95 -1.13
N PHE A 53 19.18 29.57 0.14
CA PHE A 53 18.13 28.65 0.58
C PHE A 53 17.27 29.30 1.67
N GLN A 54 16.00 28.89 1.79
CA GLN A 54 15.18 29.24 2.94
C GLN A 54 15.40 28.25 4.07
N LEU A 55 15.60 28.76 5.28
CA LEU A 55 15.72 27.96 6.49
C LEU A 55 14.31 27.67 7.06
N VAL A 56 14.06 26.42 7.44
CA VAL A 56 12.82 25.99 8.10
C VAL A 56 13.17 25.38 9.46
N LYS A 57 12.70 26.04 10.51
CA LYS A 57 12.89 25.62 11.90
C LYS A 57 11.70 24.80 12.40
N LYS A 58 11.85 24.21 13.58
CA LYS A 58 10.76 23.53 14.28
C LYS A 58 9.53 24.43 14.39
N GLY A 59 8.36 23.86 14.14
CA GLY A 59 7.08 24.58 14.24
C GLY A 59 6.71 25.39 13.00
N GLN A 60 7.57 25.41 11.98
CA GLN A 60 7.31 26.11 10.73
C GLN A 60 6.80 25.16 9.64
N PHE A 61 6.07 25.75 8.71
CA PHE A 61 5.53 25.08 7.53
C PHE A 61 6.21 25.62 6.29
N ALA A 62 6.25 24.79 5.24
CA ALA A 62 6.67 25.21 3.92
C ALA A 62 5.67 24.71 2.87
N TYR A 63 5.39 25.52 1.86
CA TYR A 63 4.62 25.08 0.69
C TYR A 63 5.28 25.51 -0.62
N ALA A 64 5.06 24.72 -1.67
CA ALA A 64 5.50 25.05 -3.01
C ALA A 64 4.38 25.85 -3.72
N PRO A 65 4.65 27.08 -4.19
CA PRO A 65 3.63 27.89 -4.87
C PRO A 65 3.12 27.28 -6.17
N VAL A 66 3.95 26.53 -6.91
CA VAL A 66 3.56 25.94 -8.19
C VAL A 66 2.66 24.72 -7.97
N THR A 67 1.42 24.78 -8.45
CA THR A 67 0.41 23.71 -8.27
C THR A 67 0.18 22.87 -9.53
N SER A 68 0.48 23.39 -10.72
CA SER A 68 0.09 22.77 -12.00
C SER A 68 0.76 21.44 -12.36
N ARG A 69 1.77 20.99 -11.61
CA ARG A 69 2.54 19.75 -11.89
C ARG A 69 2.44 18.68 -10.82
N ASN A 70 1.70 18.93 -9.75
CA ASN A 70 1.71 18.11 -8.54
C ASN A 70 0.46 17.23 -8.40
N GLY A 71 -0.06 16.72 -9.53
CA GLY A 71 -1.25 15.86 -9.54
C GLY A 71 -2.47 16.51 -8.87
N ASP A 72 -2.63 17.82 -9.11
CA ASP A 72 -3.72 18.64 -8.57
C ASP A 72 -3.72 18.83 -7.04
N LYS A 73 -2.59 18.55 -6.38
CA LYS A 73 -2.42 18.67 -4.92
C LYS A 73 -1.41 19.75 -4.54
N LEU A 74 -1.64 20.37 -3.38
CA LEU A 74 -0.72 21.34 -2.81
C LEU A 74 0.47 20.62 -2.14
N SER A 75 1.69 20.81 -2.62
CA SER A 75 2.88 20.34 -1.92
C SER A 75 3.17 21.25 -0.73
N LEU A 76 3.07 20.70 0.48
CA LEU A 76 3.23 21.41 1.75
C LEU A 76 3.90 20.48 2.76
N ALA A 77 4.57 20.98 3.79
CA ALA A 77 5.07 20.16 4.88
C ALA A 77 5.17 20.96 6.18
N PHE A 78 5.12 20.26 7.30
CA PHE A 78 5.30 20.81 8.64
C PHE A 78 6.58 20.25 9.26
N ASN A 79 7.45 21.11 9.80
CA ASN A 79 8.65 20.66 10.50
C ASN A 79 8.33 20.49 11.99
N SER A 80 7.97 19.26 12.38
CA SER A 80 7.78 18.90 13.79
C SER A 80 9.08 18.55 14.52
N SER A 81 10.18 18.34 13.78
CA SER A 81 11.50 17.98 14.31
C SER A 81 12.23 19.21 14.87
N TRP A 82 13.17 18.98 15.79
CA TRP A 82 14.13 19.99 16.23
C TRP A 82 15.24 20.25 15.21
N GLU A 83 15.46 19.31 14.30
CA GLU A 83 16.41 19.44 13.20
C GLU A 83 15.94 20.56 12.25
N GLN A 84 16.84 21.51 11.97
CA GLN A 84 16.61 22.53 10.96
C GLN A 84 16.81 21.92 9.58
N ILE A 85 16.04 22.39 8.60
CA ILE A 85 16.17 21.98 7.21
C ILE A 85 16.26 23.22 6.32
N GLN A 86 16.87 23.07 5.17
CA GLN A 86 16.92 24.13 4.17
C GLN A 86 16.18 23.71 2.90
N ILE A 87 15.48 24.65 2.27
CA ILE A 87 14.61 24.40 1.11
C ILE A 87 14.83 25.46 0.02
N SER A 88 14.39 25.18 -1.21
CA SER A 88 14.47 26.14 -2.31
C SER A 88 13.83 27.48 -1.92
N THR A 89 14.47 28.59 -2.28
CA THR A 89 13.92 29.95 -2.12
C THR A 89 12.64 30.21 -2.93
N THR A 90 12.29 29.30 -3.85
CA THR A 90 11.01 29.32 -4.57
C THR A 90 9.83 28.89 -3.70
N TYR A 91 10.09 28.16 -2.61
CA TYR A 91 9.06 27.77 -1.65
C TYR A 91 8.77 28.92 -0.68
N MET A 92 7.65 28.80 0.02
CA MET A 92 7.18 29.79 0.99
C MET A 92 7.12 29.17 2.37
N VAL A 93 7.77 29.80 3.34
CA VAL A 93 7.75 29.40 4.76
C VAL A 93 6.77 30.27 5.53
N PHE A 94 6.02 29.66 6.45
CA PHE A 94 5.11 30.35 7.35
C PHE A 94 5.06 29.68 8.73
N GLN A 95 4.56 30.40 9.72
CA GLN A 95 4.41 29.90 11.09
C GLN A 95 3.11 30.38 11.72
N VAL A 96 2.66 29.68 12.76
CA VAL A 96 1.49 30.09 13.55
C VAL A 96 1.90 31.18 14.54
N ILE A 97 1.16 32.28 14.57
CA ILE A 97 1.40 33.44 15.46
C ILE A 97 0.48 33.50 16.68
N LYS A 98 -0.61 32.73 16.66
CA LYS A 98 -1.57 32.64 17.77
C LYS A 98 -1.68 31.18 18.27
N PRO A 99 -0.63 30.66 18.93
CA PRO A 99 -0.61 29.27 19.39
C PRO A 99 -1.72 28.97 20.41
N ASP A 100 -2.18 29.99 21.14
CA ASP A 100 -3.31 29.90 22.08
C ASP A 100 -4.68 29.72 21.40
N LEU A 101 -4.76 29.86 20.07
CA LEU A 101 -5.98 29.68 19.29
C LEU A 101 -5.85 28.57 18.24
N LEU A 102 -4.66 28.31 17.74
CA LEU A 102 -4.41 27.35 16.66
C LEU A 102 -3.19 26.47 16.97
N ASN A 103 -3.43 25.17 17.11
CA ASN A 103 -2.38 24.19 17.31
C ASN A 103 -1.72 23.83 15.96
N CYS A 104 -0.39 23.87 15.87
CA CYS A 104 0.35 23.56 14.64
C CYS A 104 0.07 22.13 14.12
N LEU A 105 -0.02 21.14 15.00
CA LEU A 105 -0.31 19.76 14.60
C LEU A 105 -1.75 19.64 14.07
N TYR A 106 -2.69 20.39 14.65
CA TYR A 106 -4.04 20.46 14.10
C TYR A 106 -4.03 21.09 12.70
N LEU A 107 -3.26 22.18 12.51
CA LEU A 107 -3.11 22.83 11.22
C LEU A 107 -2.46 21.90 10.18
N GLU A 108 -1.49 21.07 10.58
CA GLU A 108 -0.94 20.01 9.71
C GLU A 108 -2.03 19.05 9.25
N LEU A 109 -2.90 18.58 10.15
CA LEU A 109 -4.02 17.71 9.82
C LEU A 109 -5.06 18.42 8.95
N PHE A 110 -5.28 19.71 9.18
CA PHE A 110 -6.16 20.53 8.36
C PHE A 110 -5.72 20.52 6.89
N PHE A 111 -4.43 20.70 6.60
CA PHE A 111 -3.90 20.65 5.24
C PHE A 111 -3.92 19.26 4.58
N LYS A 112 -4.14 18.18 5.34
CA LYS A 112 -4.31 16.82 4.79
C LYS A 112 -5.72 16.57 4.26
N GLN A 113 -6.66 17.48 4.47
CA GLN A 113 -8.03 17.34 3.95
C GLN A 113 -8.06 17.60 2.44
N SER A 114 -8.68 16.70 1.67
CA SER A 114 -8.70 16.75 0.21
C SER A 114 -9.38 17.98 -0.38
N TRP A 115 -10.30 18.62 0.34
CA TRP A 115 -10.94 19.86 -0.12
C TRP A 115 -9.99 21.07 -0.06
N ILE A 116 -8.94 21.02 0.77
CA ILE A 116 -7.92 22.07 0.81
C ILE A 116 -7.10 22.07 -0.48
N ASP A 117 -6.79 20.91 -1.03
CA ASP A 117 -6.15 20.80 -2.35
C ASP A 117 -7.01 21.43 -3.45
N LYS A 118 -8.34 21.24 -3.38
CA LYS A 118 -9.29 21.86 -4.33
C LYS A 118 -9.33 23.38 -4.22
N ILE A 119 -9.36 23.91 -2.99
CA ILE A 119 -9.30 25.36 -2.76
C ILE A 119 -7.98 25.92 -3.25
N ALA A 120 -6.87 25.24 -2.96
CA ALA A 120 -5.56 25.66 -3.42
C ALA A 120 -5.48 25.75 -4.94
N ARG A 121 -6.02 24.78 -5.65
CA ARG A 121 -6.11 24.82 -7.12
C ARG A 121 -6.97 25.99 -7.60
N TYR A 122 -8.17 26.17 -7.03
CA TYR A 122 -9.08 27.25 -7.44
C TYR A 122 -8.48 28.64 -7.19
N ALA A 123 -7.68 28.78 -6.13
CA ALA A 123 -7.00 30.02 -5.77
C ALA A 123 -5.69 30.26 -6.54
N SER A 124 -5.17 29.25 -7.25
CA SER A 124 -4.00 29.38 -8.10
C SER A 124 -4.34 30.10 -9.40
N THR A 125 -3.41 30.91 -9.90
CA THR A 125 -3.56 31.66 -11.16
C THR A 125 -2.40 31.41 -12.11
N GLY A 126 -2.64 31.56 -13.42
CA GLY A 126 -1.63 31.42 -14.47
C GLY A 126 -1.98 30.37 -15.54
N THR A 127 -1.53 30.59 -16.77
CA THR A 127 -1.94 29.78 -17.94
C THR A 127 -1.07 28.54 -18.16
N VAL A 128 0.25 28.66 -18.01
CA VAL A 128 1.22 27.55 -18.23
C VAL A 128 1.79 27.01 -16.91
N ARG A 129 1.90 27.87 -15.89
CA ARG A 129 2.30 27.51 -14.53
C ARG A 129 1.33 28.16 -13.54
N GLU A 130 0.36 27.39 -13.09
CA GLU A 130 -0.55 27.82 -12.04
C GLU A 130 0.23 27.96 -10.74
N THR A 131 0.15 29.14 -10.13
CA THR A 131 0.87 29.49 -8.93
C THR A 131 -0.09 30.00 -7.87
N LEU A 132 0.02 29.45 -6.67
CA LEU A 132 -0.68 29.88 -5.47
C LEU A 132 0.16 30.95 -4.76
N SER A 133 -0.23 32.22 -4.92
CA SER A 133 0.39 33.32 -4.18
C SER A 133 0.15 33.20 -2.68
N PHE A 134 1.02 33.83 -1.91
CA PHE A 134 0.91 33.83 -0.45
C PHE A 134 -0.33 34.58 0.02
N GLU A 135 -0.69 35.67 -0.67
CA GLU A 135 -1.87 36.47 -0.40
C GLU A 135 -3.16 35.66 -0.62
N SER A 136 -3.20 34.82 -1.66
CA SER A 136 -4.33 33.90 -1.89
C SER A 136 -4.37 32.79 -0.85
N PHE A 137 -3.20 32.21 -0.50
CA PHE A 137 -3.09 31.18 0.55
C PHE A 137 -3.60 31.69 1.90
N PHE A 138 -3.29 32.94 2.26
CA PHE A 138 -3.72 33.59 3.50
C PHE A 138 -5.23 33.75 3.62
N ARG A 139 -5.94 33.79 2.48
CA ARG A 139 -7.40 33.94 2.44
C ARG A 139 -8.15 32.62 2.56
N PHE A 140 -7.44 31.49 2.70
CA PHE A 140 -8.12 30.20 2.81
C PHE A 140 -9.00 30.18 4.06
N PRO A 141 -10.27 29.73 3.93
CA PRO A 141 -11.16 29.65 5.07
C PRO A 141 -10.68 28.56 6.02
N ILE A 142 -10.62 28.89 7.31
CA ILE A 142 -10.34 27.94 8.38
C ILE A 142 -11.45 27.97 9.42
N VAL A 143 -11.90 26.79 9.81
CA VAL A 143 -12.80 26.60 10.95
C VAL A 143 -12.03 25.80 11.99
N ALA A 144 -11.58 26.48 13.05
CA ALA A 144 -10.85 25.87 14.14
C ALA A 144 -11.76 25.79 15.37
N PRO A 145 -11.98 24.59 15.96
CA PRO A 145 -12.62 24.50 17.26
C PRO A 145 -11.67 25.02 18.34
N ASN A 146 -12.11 25.14 19.59
CA ASN A 146 -11.22 25.49 20.70
C ASN A 146 -10.02 24.51 20.83
N LEU A 147 -8.95 24.96 21.50
CA LEU A 147 -7.69 24.20 21.60
C LEU A 147 -7.88 22.79 22.19
N GLU A 148 -8.74 22.63 23.20
CA GLU A 148 -8.99 21.33 23.82
C GLU A 148 -9.52 20.31 22.80
N VAL A 149 -10.42 20.73 21.90
CA VAL A 149 -10.92 19.87 20.82
C VAL A 149 -9.84 19.63 19.76
N GLN A 150 -9.03 20.64 19.41
CA GLN A 150 -7.91 20.46 18.48
C GLN A 150 -6.92 19.40 18.99
N GLU A 151 -6.54 19.47 20.26
CA GLU A 151 -5.64 18.51 20.91
C GLU A 151 -6.24 17.10 20.94
N LYS A 152 -7.54 16.96 21.24
CA LYS A 152 -8.23 15.67 21.16
C LYS A 152 -8.18 15.06 19.76
N ILE A 153 -8.31 15.89 18.71
CA ILE A 153 -8.22 15.43 17.31
C ILE A 153 -6.79 14.97 17.00
N VAL A 154 -5.79 15.78 17.35
CA VAL A 154 -4.36 15.46 17.14
C VAL A 154 -3.98 14.17 17.85
N ASN A 155 -4.33 14.03 19.13
CA ASN A 155 -4.02 12.86 19.94
C ASN A 155 -4.63 11.58 19.35
N LYS A 156 -5.89 11.64 18.90
CA LYS A 156 -6.53 10.48 18.24
C LYS A 156 -5.81 10.10 16.95
N TYR A 157 -5.50 11.07 16.10
CA TYR A 157 -4.82 10.83 14.84
C TYR A 157 -3.42 10.22 15.04
N GLN A 158 -2.63 10.79 15.96
CA GLN A 158 -1.30 10.30 16.28
C GLN A 158 -1.32 8.91 16.89
N THR A 159 -2.29 8.62 17.77
CA THR A 159 -2.47 7.28 18.34
C THR A 159 -2.70 6.23 17.26
N VAL A 160 -3.62 6.49 16.32
CA VAL A 160 -3.90 5.57 15.21
C VAL A 160 -2.68 5.42 14.30
N THR A 161 -2.00 6.51 13.98
CA THR A 161 -0.80 6.49 13.13
C THR A 161 0.32 5.64 13.76
N LYS A 162 0.57 5.83 15.07
CA LYS A 162 1.55 5.03 15.83
C LYS A 162 1.16 3.56 15.87
N TYR A 163 -0.12 3.25 16.04
CA TYR A 163 -0.61 1.87 16.01
C TYR A 163 -0.35 1.19 14.67
N ILE A 164 -0.61 1.89 13.55
CA ILE A 164 -0.33 1.39 12.20
C ILE A 164 1.17 1.11 12.02
N GLU A 165 2.03 2.03 12.47
CA GLU A 165 3.49 1.87 12.38
C GLU A 165 3.98 0.65 13.16
N VAL A 166 3.54 0.49 14.40
CA VAL A 166 3.87 -0.69 15.22
C VAL A 166 3.41 -1.98 14.56
N LYS A 167 2.20 -2.01 13.99
CA LYS A 167 1.68 -3.21 13.29
C LYS A 167 2.49 -3.54 12.03
N LYS A 168 2.90 -2.54 11.25
CA LYS A 168 3.80 -2.75 10.11
C LYS A 168 5.14 -3.35 10.55
N ARG A 169 5.71 -2.83 11.65
CA ARG A 169 6.97 -3.36 12.20
C ARG A 169 6.82 -4.81 12.68
N ILE A 170 5.71 -5.16 13.30
CA ILE A 170 5.42 -6.55 13.69
C ILE A 170 5.37 -7.46 12.45
N ASN A 171 4.69 -7.04 11.38
CA ASN A 171 4.62 -7.82 10.13
C ASN A 171 6.02 -8.08 9.54
N GLU A 172 6.87 -7.05 9.47
CA GLU A 172 8.25 -7.21 9.00
C GLU A 172 9.06 -8.21 9.84
N LEU A 173 8.90 -8.18 11.16
CA LEU A 173 9.58 -9.10 12.07
C LEU A 173 9.07 -10.53 11.92
N LEU A 174 7.76 -10.71 11.72
CA LEU A 174 7.15 -12.02 11.48
C LEU A 174 7.65 -12.63 10.16
N GLU A 175 7.76 -11.84 9.09
CA GLU A 175 8.33 -12.30 7.82
C GLU A 175 9.79 -12.73 7.96
N ARG A 176 10.59 -11.98 8.72
CA ARG A 176 11.99 -12.36 9.01
C ARG A 176 12.05 -13.65 9.83
N LYS A 177 11.18 -13.79 10.84
CA LYS A 177 11.09 -14.99 11.67
C LYS A 177 10.70 -16.21 10.84
N MET A 178 9.73 -16.07 9.93
CA MET A 178 9.33 -17.13 9.00
C MET A 178 10.51 -17.61 8.14
N LYS A 179 11.29 -16.69 7.57
CA LYS A 179 12.48 -17.03 6.78
C LYS A 179 13.54 -17.75 7.63
N ALA A 180 13.79 -17.28 8.85
CA ALA A 180 14.72 -17.92 9.76
C ALA A 180 14.28 -19.35 10.12
N TYR A 181 12.99 -19.55 10.43
CA TYR A 181 12.47 -20.90 10.69
C TYR A 181 12.58 -21.80 9.47
N PHE A 182 12.34 -21.29 8.27
CA PHE A 182 12.51 -22.08 7.06
C PHE A 182 13.93 -22.64 6.95
N HIS A 183 14.95 -21.80 7.15
CA HIS A 183 16.35 -22.24 7.16
C HIS A 183 16.66 -23.26 8.26
N ILE A 184 16.18 -23.02 9.49
CA ILE A 184 16.34 -23.96 10.61
C ILE A 184 15.73 -25.33 10.28
N LEU A 185 14.57 -25.34 9.61
CA LEU A 185 13.83 -26.58 9.32
C LEU A 185 14.34 -27.32 8.08
N PHE A 186 14.90 -26.62 7.09
CA PHE A 186 15.16 -27.20 5.75
C PHE A 186 16.60 -27.11 5.26
N ASP A 187 17.53 -26.42 5.95
CA ASP A 187 18.94 -26.33 5.49
C ASP A 187 19.77 -27.59 5.85
N ASP A 188 19.48 -28.27 6.96
CA ASP A 188 20.15 -29.51 7.36
C ASP A 188 19.17 -30.69 7.43
N LEU A 189 19.09 -31.45 6.34
CA LEU A 189 18.16 -32.57 6.17
C LEU A 189 18.87 -33.94 6.18
N LYS A 190 20.05 -34.05 6.81
CA LYS A 190 20.84 -35.30 6.82
C LYS A 190 20.12 -36.51 7.40
N ASP A 191 19.22 -36.27 8.36
CA ASP A 191 18.44 -37.34 9.01
C ASP A 191 17.19 -37.75 8.21
N TYR A 192 16.93 -37.11 7.06
CA TYR A 192 15.75 -37.37 6.24
C TYR A 192 16.09 -38.23 5.02
N GLU A 193 15.21 -39.20 4.74
CA GLU A 193 15.28 -40.02 3.53
C GLU A 193 14.72 -39.26 2.32
N MET A 194 15.51 -39.18 1.25
CA MET A 194 15.08 -38.58 -0.01
C MET A 194 14.16 -39.54 -0.77
N LYS A 195 12.91 -39.13 -1.00
CA LYS A 195 11.94 -39.85 -1.84
C LYS A 195 11.44 -38.96 -2.98
N SER A 196 11.10 -39.59 -4.09
CA SER A 196 10.44 -38.94 -5.21
C SER A 196 8.96 -38.67 -4.90
N PHE A 197 8.39 -37.65 -5.53
CA PHE A 197 6.95 -37.36 -5.36
C PHE A 197 6.05 -38.53 -5.77
N GLY A 198 6.45 -39.34 -6.75
CA GLY A 198 5.67 -40.50 -7.19
C GLY A 198 5.61 -41.63 -6.15
N GLU A 199 6.58 -41.70 -5.24
CA GLU A 199 6.56 -42.66 -4.12
C GLU A 199 5.68 -42.19 -2.96
N LEU A 200 5.48 -40.87 -2.83
CA LEU A 200 4.77 -40.26 -1.70
C LEU A 200 3.33 -39.84 -2.04
N PHE A 201 3.05 -39.49 -3.29
CA PHE A 201 1.80 -38.87 -3.71
C PHE A 201 1.22 -39.52 -4.95
N THR A 202 -0.10 -39.50 -5.04
CA THR A 202 -0.79 -39.74 -6.31
C THR A 202 -0.76 -38.46 -7.12
N ILE A 203 -0.08 -38.49 -8.27
CA ILE A 203 0.01 -37.33 -9.16
C ILE A 203 -1.22 -37.30 -10.07
N ILE A 204 -2.05 -36.27 -9.91
CA ILE A 204 -3.22 -36.03 -10.75
C ILE A 204 -2.89 -34.91 -11.73
N ARG A 205 -3.13 -35.15 -13.02
CA ARG A 205 -2.97 -34.14 -14.08
C ARG A 205 -4.33 -33.57 -14.42
N GLY A 206 -4.41 -32.24 -14.50
CA GLY A 206 -5.64 -31.59 -14.92
C GLY A 206 -5.95 -31.80 -16.39
N GLY A 207 -7.20 -31.54 -16.73
CA GLY A 207 -7.76 -31.80 -18.05
C GLY A 207 -8.75 -30.73 -18.46
N GLN A 208 -8.99 -30.64 -19.76
CA GLN A 208 -9.88 -29.67 -20.36
C GLN A 208 -10.76 -30.36 -21.40
N PRO A 209 -12.10 -30.32 -21.22
CA PRO A 209 -13.01 -30.77 -22.25
C PRO A 209 -12.86 -29.94 -23.54
N PRO A 210 -13.18 -30.52 -24.71
CA PRO A 210 -13.10 -29.80 -25.98
C PRO A 210 -13.92 -28.50 -25.98
N LYS A 211 -13.32 -27.39 -26.43
CA LYS A 211 -13.95 -26.06 -26.42
C LYS A 211 -13.85 -25.30 -27.76
N PHE A 212 -13.66 -26.03 -28.87
CA PHE A 212 -13.37 -25.45 -30.19
C PHE A 212 -14.59 -24.87 -30.91
N ASN A 213 -15.81 -25.13 -30.45
CA ASN A 213 -17.03 -24.51 -30.98
C ASN A 213 -18.03 -24.19 -29.87
N LYS A 214 -19.04 -23.39 -30.21
CA LYS A 214 -20.07 -22.91 -29.27
C LYS A 214 -20.87 -24.06 -28.65
N TYR A 215 -21.27 -25.04 -29.45
CA TYR A 215 -22.04 -26.20 -28.98
C TYR A 215 -21.30 -26.97 -27.88
N LEU A 216 -20.02 -27.30 -28.08
CA LEU A 216 -19.23 -28.02 -27.08
C LEU A 216 -18.96 -27.17 -25.84
N LYS A 217 -18.80 -25.86 -26.01
CA LYS A 217 -18.68 -24.94 -24.87
C LYS A 217 -19.94 -24.98 -24.00
N GLU A 218 -21.13 -24.92 -24.60
CA GLU A 218 -22.40 -24.96 -23.88
C GLU A 218 -22.70 -26.36 -23.32
N LEU A 219 -22.27 -27.43 -24.00
CA LEU A 219 -22.46 -28.80 -23.54
C LEU A 219 -21.59 -29.13 -22.32
N TYR A 220 -20.33 -28.66 -22.29
CA TYR A 220 -19.36 -29.09 -21.29
C TYR A 220 -19.09 -28.08 -20.17
N PHE A 221 -19.38 -26.79 -20.40
CA PHE A 221 -19.08 -25.74 -19.44
C PHE A 221 -20.36 -24.99 -19.03
N CYS A 222 -20.41 -24.59 -17.78
CA CYS A 222 -21.50 -23.80 -17.22
C CYS A 222 -20.92 -22.77 -16.23
N LYS A 223 -21.70 -21.75 -15.90
CA LYS A 223 -21.30 -20.74 -14.91
C LYS A 223 -21.61 -21.20 -13.48
N GLU A 224 -22.71 -21.90 -13.29
CA GLU A 224 -23.23 -22.33 -11.99
C GLU A 224 -23.95 -23.68 -12.13
N GLY A 225 -24.10 -24.40 -11.01
CA GLY A 225 -24.80 -25.69 -10.95
C GLY A 225 -23.99 -26.89 -11.47
N GLY A 226 -22.71 -26.70 -11.79
CA GLY A 226 -21.78 -27.73 -12.22
C GLY A 226 -20.72 -28.06 -11.18
N ILE A 227 -19.61 -28.65 -11.66
CA ILE A 227 -18.43 -28.99 -10.85
C ILE A 227 -17.38 -27.91 -11.06
N PRO A 228 -16.88 -27.22 -10.02
CA PRO A 228 -15.87 -26.17 -10.15
C PRO A 228 -14.66 -26.60 -10.99
N TRP A 229 -14.21 -25.74 -11.92
CA TRP A 229 -13.09 -26.04 -12.81
C TRP A 229 -12.08 -24.90 -12.82
N LEU A 230 -10.96 -25.14 -12.16
CA LEU A 230 -9.93 -24.15 -11.87
C LEU A 230 -9.00 -23.92 -13.06
N LYS A 231 -8.86 -22.65 -13.44
CA LYS A 231 -7.88 -22.18 -14.42
C LYS A 231 -6.83 -21.29 -13.76
N VAL A 232 -5.74 -21.03 -14.49
CA VAL A 232 -4.65 -20.17 -14.00
C VAL A 232 -5.12 -18.73 -13.78
N GLU A 233 -6.13 -18.27 -14.51
CA GLU A 233 -6.74 -16.95 -14.35
C GLU A 233 -7.55 -16.81 -13.05
N ASP A 234 -7.97 -17.93 -12.44
CA ASP A 234 -8.71 -17.94 -11.19
C ASP A 234 -7.80 -17.84 -9.95
N ILE A 235 -6.48 -17.94 -10.13
CA ILE A 235 -5.50 -17.89 -9.06
C ILE A 235 -5.28 -16.45 -8.60
N SER A 236 -5.47 -16.23 -7.30
CA SER A 236 -5.18 -14.99 -6.60
C SER A 236 -3.80 -15.02 -5.90
N GLU A 237 -3.50 -13.97 -5.16
CA GLU A 237 -2.33 -13.88 -4.28
C GLU A 237 -2.37 -14.86 -3.09
N TYR A 238 -3.54 -15.42 -2.77
CA TYR A 238 -3.71 -16.31 -1.62
C TYR A 238 -3.31 -17.75 -1.93
N LYS A 239 -2.82 -18.46 -0.91
CA LYS A 239 -2.42 -19.87 -1.02
C LYS A 239 -3.59 -20.84 -1.07
N PHE A 240 -4.75 -20.46 -0.56
CA PHE A 240 -5.94 -21.29 -0.54
C PHE A 240 -6.84 -20.98 -1.72
N VAL A 241 -7.18 -22.00 -2.50
CA VAL A 241 -8.10 -21.87 -3.63
C VAL A 241 -9.53 -22.14 -3.16
N ASN A 242 -10.39 -21.13 -3.33
CA ASN A 242 -11.78 -21.15 -2.87
C ASN A 242 -12.81 -20.73 -3.94
N HIS A 243 -12.36 -20.39 -5.16
CA HIS A 243 -13.24 -19.89 -6.21
C HIS A 243 -12.76 -20.33 -7.60
N THR A 244 -13.71 -20.54 -8.52
CA THR A 244 -13.48 -20.80 -9.94
C THR A 244 -14.47 -19.98 -10.77
N SER A 245 -14.02 -19.31 -11.83
CA SER A 245 -14.91 -18.52 -12.71
C SER A 245 -15.83 -19.35 -13.61
N GLU A 246 -15.54 -20.65 -13.77
CA GLU A 246 -16.24 -21.56 -14.67
C GLU A 246 -16.33 -22.95 -14.04
N GLN A 247 -17.33 -23.72 -14.46
CA GLN A 247 -17.62 -25.05 -13.95
C GLN A 247 -17.83 -26.02 -15.11
N LEU A 248 -17.55 -27.31 -14.90
CA LEU A 248 -17.91 -28.36 -15.84
C LEU A 248 -19.34 -28.83 -15.58
N THR A 249 -20.09 -29.05 -16.65
CA THR A 249 -21.32 -29.86 -16.58
C THR A 249 -20.97 -31.32 -16.30
N GLN A 250 -21.95 -32.16 -15.99
CA GLN A 250 -21.74 -33.60 -15.85
C GLN A 250 -21.16 -34.23 -17.12
N GLU A 251 -21.59 -33.76 -18.31
CA GLU A 251 -21.06 -34.22 -19.59
C GLU A 251 -19.62 -33.74 -19.85
N GLY A 252 -19.28 -32.54 -19.38
CA GLY A 252 -17.91 -32.04 -19.39
C GLY A 252 -16.99 -32.85 -18.49
N PHE A 253 -17.43 -33.14 -17.27
CA PHE A 253 -16.65 -33.89 -16.28
C PHE A 253 -16.37 -35.34 -16.70
N LYS A 254 -17.25 -35.97 -17.46
CA LYS A 254 -17.04 -37.32 -18.02
C LYS A 254 -15.92 -37.38 -19.07
N LYS A 255 -15.41 -36.24 -19.56
CA LYS A 255 -14.31 -36.23 -20.54
C LYS A 255 -13.00 -36.66 -19.91
N GLU A 256 -12.20 -37.35 -20.72
CA GLU A 256 -10.91 -37.86 -20.31
C GLU A 256 -10.02 -36.76 -19.75
N GLY A 257 -9.34 -37.05 -18.63
CA GLY A 257 -8.45 -36.12 -17.95
C GLY A 257 -9.13 -35.18 -16.95
N CYS A 258 -10.47 -35.06 -16.94
CA CYS A 258 -11.18 -34.31 -15.92
C CYS A 258 -11.27 -35.13 -14.63
N LYS A 259 -10.49 -34.76 -13.62
CA LYS A 259 -10.41 -35.48 -12.35
C LYS A 259 -10.79 -34.57 -11.20
N LEU A 260 -11.58 -35.11 -10.27
CA LEU A 260 -11.94 -34.42 -9.05
C LEU A 260 -10.74 -34.47 -8.09
N ILE A 261 -10.43 -33.33 -7.49
CA ILE A 261 -9.47 -33.20 -6.40
C ILE A 261 -10.19 -32.65 -5.17
N THR A 262 -9.63 -32.94 -4.01
CA THR A 262 -10.30 -32.79 -2.72
C THR A 262 -9.60 -31.78 -1.81
N PRO A 263 -10.26 -31.26 -0.76
CA PRO A 263 -9.62 -30.39 0.21
C PRO A 263 -8.30 -30.97 0.74
N LYS A 264 -7.32 -30.09 0.96
CA LYS A 264 -5.94 -30.39 1.41
C LYS A 264 -5.01 -30.98 0.34
N ASP A 265 -5.51 -31.32 -0.84
CA ASP A 265 -4.63 -31.60 -1.97
C ASP A 265 -3.79 -30.36 -2.32
N LEU A 266 -2.53 -30.59 -2.71
CA LEU A 266 -1.64 -29.54 -3.16
C LEU A 266 -1.66 -29.48 -4.68
N ILE A 267 -1.92 -28.30 -5.24
CA ILE A 267 -1.78 -28.06 -6.68
C ILE A 267 -0.57 -27.19 -6.96
N PHE A 268 0.03 -27.36 -8.14
CA PHE A 268 1.03 -26.44 -8.63
C PHE A 268 0.84 -26.13 -10.11
N ILE A 269 1.19 -24.90 -10.48
CA ILE A 269 1.11 -24.44 -11.85
C ILE A 269 2.28 -25.01 -12.64
N ARG A 270 1.99 -25.98 -13.51
CA ARG A 270 2.99 -26.59 -14.40
C ARG A 270 3.35 -25.69 -15.57
N SER A 271 2.34 -25.07 -16.20
CA SER A 271 2.50 -24.38 -17.48
C SER A 271 1.81 -23.02 -17.45
N ALA A 272 2.59 -21.98 -17.19
CA ALA A 272 2.20 -20.57 -17.25
C ALA A 272 3.43 -19.68 -17.54
N GLY A 273 3.24 -18.37 -17.56
CA GLY A 273 4.35 -17.41 -17.62
C GLY A 273 5.35 -17.59 -16.47
N ARG A 274 6.58 -17.10 -16.67
CA ARG A 274 7.73 -17.29 -15.76
C ARG A 274 7.45 -16.99 -14.28
N GLU A 275 6.59 -16.02 -14.00
CA GLU A 275 6.25 -15.59 -12.63
C GLU A 275 5.24 -16.51 -11.91
N ARG A 276 4.51 -17.35 -12.65
CA ARG A 276 3.43 -18.20 -12.10
C ARG A 276 3.79 -19.67 -12.09
N ALA A 277 4.63 -20.13 -13.02
CA ALA A 277 5.06 -21.53 -13.08
C ALA A 277 5.78 -21.92 -11.76
N GLY A 278 5.41 -23.07 -11.21
CA GLY A 278 5.95 -23.61 -9.95
C GLY A 278 5.23 -23.13 -8.68
N ASN A 279 4.32 -22.15 -8.77
CA ASN A 279 3.58 -21.72 -7.59
C ASN A 279 2.66 -22.85 -7.08
N VAL A 280 2.74 -23.10 -5.77
CA VAL A 280 1.97 -24.11 -5.04
C VAL A 280 0.80 -23.47 -4.30
N TYR A 281 -0.35 -24.14 -4.33
CA TYR A 281 -1.60 -23.75 -3.68
C TYR A 281 -2.28 -24.96 -3.01
N ILE A 282 -3.17 -24.69 -2.06
CA ILE A 282 -3.92 -25.68 -1.28
C ILE A 282 -5.40 -25.60 -1.67
N ILE A 283 -6.00 -26.75 -1.94
CA ILE A 283 -7.43 -26.85 -2.27
C ILE A 283 -8.28 -26.79 -1.00
N SER A 284 -9.34 -25.99 -1.02
CA SER A 284 -10.25 -25.82 0.14
C SER A 284 -11.61 -26.51 -0.01
N HIS A 285 -11.97 -26.92 -1.23
CA HIS A 285 -13.24 -27.57 -1.57
C HIS A 285 -13.05 -28.47 -2.78
N ASN A 286 -13.98 -29.41 -3.01
CA ASN A 286 -13.90 -30.30 -4.17
C ASN A 286 -13.97 -29.50 -5.48
N LEU A 287 -12.99 -29.69 -6.36
CA LEU A 287 -12.96 -29.05 -7.67
C LEU A 287 -12.22 -29.91 -8.71
N THR A 288 -12.26 -29.50 -9.95
CA THR A 288 -11.48 -30.04 -11.08
C THR A 288 -10.48 -28.99 -11.54
N ILE A 289 -9.40 -29.39 -12.18
CA ILE A 289 -8.31 -28.48 -12.59
C ILE A 289 -8.05 -28.57 -14.09
N ASN A 290 -7.66 -27.44 -14.70
CA ASN A 290 -7.24 -27.40 -16.10
C ASN A 290 -5.86 -28.05 -16.32
N GLU A 291 -5.48 -28.23 -17.58
CA GLU A 291 -4.24 -28.85 -18.06
C GLU A 291 -2.95 -28.13 -17.61
N SER A 292 -3.07 -26.89 -17.12
CA SER A 292 -1.96 -26.10 -16.60
C SER A 292 -1.56 -26.50 -15.17
N PHE A 293 -2.38 -27.25 -14.44
CA PHE A 293 -2.09 -27.69 -13.08
C PHE A 293 -1.78 -29.18 -13.00
N TRP A 294 -0.90 -29.52 -12.07
CA TRP A 294 -0.77 -30.86 -11.50
C TRP A 294 -1.11 -30.82 -10.01
N THR A 295 -1.59 -31.93 -9.48
CA THR A 295 -1.93 -32.10 -8.07
C THR A 295 -1.07 -33.20 -7.46
N LEU A 296 -0.56 -32.96 -6.26
CA LEU A 296 -0.07 -33.97 -5.35
C LEU A 296 -1.20 -34.30 -4.37
N SER A 297 -1.87 -35.43 -4.62
CA SER A 297 -2.91 -35.92 -3.73
C SER A 297 -2.35 -36.96 -2.79
N ASN A 298 -2.65 -36.81 -1.50
CA ASN A 298 -2.14 -37.70 -0.48
C ASN A 298 -3.13 -38.85 -0.25
N ASN A 299 -2.78 -40.05 -0.71
CA ASN A 299 -3.53 -41.29 -0.49
C ASN A 299 -2.96 -42.14 0.66
N LEU A 300 -2.10 -41.58 1.53
CA LEU A 300 -1.59 -42.32 2.67
C LEU A 300 -2.73 -42.68 3.63
N LEU A 301 -3.10 -43.97 3.64
CA LEU A 301 -3.94 -44.64 4.66
C LEU A 301 -3.30 -44.66 6.06
N VAL A 302 -2.23 -43.92 6.28
CA VAL A 302 -1.52 -43.85 7.57
C VAL A 302 -1.88 -42.51 8.18
N GLY A 303 -2.40 -42.53 9.42
CA GLY A 303 -2.85 -41.37 10.21
C GLY A 303 -1.78 -40.33 10.52
N GLY A 304 -1.16 -39.78 9.48
CA GLY A 304 -0.19 -38.68 9.47
C GLY A 304 -0.71 -37.53 8.62
N GLY A 305 -2.01 -37.21 8.75
CA GLY A 305 -2.43 -35.85 8.45
C GLY A 305 -1.56 -34.92 9.29
N ILE A 306 -1.01 -33.84 8.69
CA ILE A 306 -0.39 -32.78 9.47
C ILE A 306 -1.48 -32.25 10.39
N ASN A 307 -1.44 -32.66 11.66
CA ASN A 307 -2.21 -32.03 12.71
C ASN A 307 -1.52 -30.67 12.91
N ILE A 308 -2.06 -29.65 12.25
CA ILE A 308 -1.72 -28.28 12.59
C ILE A 308 -2.48 -28.00 13.89
N ASP A 309 -1.96 -28.53 14.99
CA ASP A 309 -2.32 -28.03 16.31
C ASP A 309 -1.74 -26.62 16.38
N CYS A 310 -2.60 -25.64 16.08
CA CYS A 310 -2.30 -24.24 16.30
C CYS A 310 -1.99 -24.05 17.79
N LEU A 311 -0.72 -23.85 18.13
CA LEU A 311 -0.30 -23.30 19.41
C LEU A 311 -0.80 -21.86 19.59
#